data_AF-A0A537S0S9-F1
#
_entry.id   AF-A0A537S0S9-F1
#
_cell.length_a   1.000
_cell.length_b   1.000
_cell.length_c   1.000
_cell.angle_alpha   90.00
_cell.angle_beta   90.00
_cell.angle_gamma   90.00
#
_symmetry.space_group_name_H-M   'P 1'
#
loop_
_entity.id
_entity.type
_entity.pdbx_description
1 polymer ?
#
loop_
_entity_poly.entity_id
_entity_poly.type
_entity_poly.pdbx_seq_one_letter_code
_entity_poly.pdbx_strand_id
1 'polypeptide(L)'
;MLKTISLVLAAALFALPASAQNTKPVAANQKQCDDQFKAADINNDGVLDRTEIGNAKQSLPASLSNKDRVTRTEFMAVCSKNGS
;
A
#
# COMPACT_ATOMS: atom_id res chain seq x y z
N MET A 1 -7.00 3.54 70.21
CA MET A 1 -6.79 2.26 69.51
C MET A 1 -7.46 2.37 68.14
N LEU A 2 -6.67 2.54 67.07
CA LEU A 2 -7.20 2.78 65.72
C LEU A 2 -7.41 1.44 65.00
N LYS A 3 -8.66 1.19 64.58
CA LYS A 3 -9.16 -0.07 64.02
C LYS A 3 -8.96 -0.11 62.50
N THR A 4 -8.41 -1.23 62.05
CA THR A 4 -8.67 -1.94 60.78
C THR A 4 -8.55 -1.18 59.45
N ILE A 5 -7.44 -1.49 58.79
CA ILE A 5 -7.19 -1.53 57.34
C ILE A 5 -8.45 -2.00 56.57
N SER A 6 -8.90 -1.21 55.60
CA SER A 6 -9.80 -1.67 54.53
C SER A 6 -9.16 -1.42 53.18
N LEU A 7 -8.70 -2.53 52.62
CA LEU A 7 -8.28 -2.73 51.25
C LEU A 7 -9.52 -2.54 50.35
N VAL A 8 -9.51 -1.55 49.45
CA VAL A 8 -10.38 -1.59 48.26
C VAL A 8 -9.49 -1.41 47.03
N LEU A 9 -9.17 -2.57 46.49
CA LEU A 9 -8.59 -2.83 45.19
C LEU A 9 -9.63 -2.53 44.11
N ALA A 10 -9.38 -1.58 43.22
CA ALA A 10 -9.91 -1.56 41.86
C ALA A 10 -9.23 -0.47 41.03
N ALA A 11 -7.98 -0.70 40.62
CA ALA A 11 -7.37 0.08 39.54
C ALA A 11 -8.04 -0.34 38.22
N ALA A 12 -9.05 0.41 37.80
CA ALA A 12 -9.63 0.31 36.47
C ALA A 12 -8.60 0.83 35.45
N LEU A 13 -7.84 -0.08 34.86
CA LEU A 13 -7.01 0.21 33.69
C LEU A 13 -7.53 -0.66 32.54
N PHE A 14 -8.52 -0.13 31.82
CA PHE A 14 -8.82 -0.56 30.47
C PHE A 14 -7.61 -0.24 29.59
N ALA A 15 -6.66 -1.17 29.52
CA ALA A 15 -5.60 -1.13 28.54
C ALA A 15 -6.19 -1.54 27.18
N LEU A 16 -6.62 -0.55 26.40
CA LEU A 16 -6.83 -0.72 24.96
C LEU A 16 -5.59 -0.18 24.23
N PRO A 17 -4.62 -1.03 23.86
CA PRO A 17 -3.76 -0.67 22.75
C PRO A 17 -4.60 -0.77 21.48
N ALA A 18 -4.78 0.39 20.86
CA ALA A 18 -5.43 0.59 19.57
C ALA A 18 -5.01 -0.49 18.58
N SER A 19 -5.99 -1.07 17.89
CA SER A 19 -5.74 -1.95 16.74
C SER A 19 -4.79 -1.26 15.79
N ALA A 20 -3.54 -1.72 15.77
CA ALA A 20 -2.60 -1.42 14.71
C ALA A 20 -3.29 -1.82 13.42
N GLN A 21 -3.70 -0.82 12.66
CA GLN A 21 -4.33 -1.01 11.38
C GLN A 21 -3.35 -1.83 10.57
N ASN A 22 -3.79 -3.03 10.18
CA ASN A 22 -3.05 -3.98 9.39
C ASN A 22 -2.89 -3.40 7.97
N THR A 23 -2.16 -2.29 7.84
CA THR A 23 -1.63 -1.84 6.56
C THR A 23 -0.58 -2.86 6.19
N LYS A 24 -0.99 -3.80 5.33
CA LYS A 24 -0.12 -4.70 4.60
C LYS A 24 1.19 -3.97 4.25
N PRO A 25 2.37 -4.56 4.47
CA PRO A 25 3.63 -3.85 4.33
C PRO A 25 3.73 -3.27 2.92
N VAL A 26 3.83 -1.94 2.86
CA VAL A 26 3.96 -1.13 1.64
C VAL A 26 5.05 -1.68 0.70
N ALA A 27 6.07 -2.34 1.26
CA ALA A 27 7.17 -2.97 0.56
C ALA A 27 6.76 -4.16 -0.35
N ALA A 28 5.80 -4.99 0.06
CA ALA A 28 5.34 -6.11 -0.75
C ALA A 28 4.54 -5.63 -1.97
N ASN A 29 3.75 -4.58 -1.77
CA ASN A 29 3.00 -3.94 -2.86
C ASN A 29 3.94 -3.20 -3.81
N GLN A 30 4.96 -2.51 -3.28
CA GLN A 30 5.90 -1.75 -4.09
C GLN A 30 6.76 -2.63 -5.02
N LYS A 31 7.24 -3.79 -4.54
CA LYS A 31 7.99 -4.72 -5.40
C LYS A 31 7.10 -5.28 -6.51
N GLN A 32 5.86 -5.65 -6.19
CA GLN A 32 4.91 -6.14 -7.19
C GLN A 32 4.60 -5.07 -8.25
N CYS A 33 4.42 -3.82 -7.83
CA CYS A 33 4.24 -2.69 -8.75
C CYS A 33 5.47 -2.49 -9.66
N ASP A 34 6.67 -2.54 -9.10
CA ASP A 34 7.92 -2.42 -9.87
C ASP A 34 8.09 -3.56 -10.87
N ASP A 35 7.82 -4.80 -10.46
CA ASP A 35 7.87 -5.96 -11.35
C ASP A 35 6.84 -5.83 -12.49
N GLN A 36 5.63 -5.35 -12.21
CA GLN A 36 4.61 -5.09 -13.23
C GLN A 36 5.02 -3.97 -14.19
N PHE A 37 5.61 -2.89 -13.67
CA PHE A 37 6.12 -1.80 -14.51
C PHE A 37 7.20 -2.31 -15.46
N LYS A 38 8.18 -3.05 -14.94
CA LYS A 38 9.27 -3.65 -15.74
C LYS A 38 8.75 -4.64 -16.78
N ALA A 39 7.71 -5.39 -16.46
CA ALA A 39 7.10 -6.31 -17.42
C ALA A 39 6.37 -5.58 -18.56
N ALA A 40 5.87 -4.38 -18.32
CA ALA A 40 5.20 -3.56 -19.32
C ALA A 40 6.18 -2.72 -20.16
N ASP A 41 7.30 -2.29 -19.56
CA ASP A 41 8.37 -1.48 -20.17
C ASP A 41 9.28 -2.38 -21.03
N ILE A 42 8.80 -2.73 -22.22
CA ILE A 42 9.42 -3.72 -23.11
C ILE A 42 10.78 -3.23 -23.59
N ASN A 43 10.87 -1.94 -23.92
CA ASN A 43 12.11 -1.35 -24.41
C ASN A 43 13.07 -0.90 -23.27
N ASN A 44 12.62 -0.96 -22.01
CA ASN A 44 13.35 -0.57 -20.80
C ASN A 44 13.82 0.90 -20.80
N ASP A 45 13.04 1.80 -21.39
CA ASP A 45 13.35 3.23 -21.41
C ASP A 45 12.88 3.98 -20.15
N GLY A 46 12.19 3.28 -19.25
CA GLY A 46 11.68 3.81 -17.99
C GLY A 46 10.31 4.48 -18.11
N VAL A 47 9.64 4.35 -19.25
CA VAL A 47 8.34 4.94 -19.54
C VAL A 47 7.50 3.97 -20.37
N LEU A 48 6.22 3.82 -20.02
CA LEU A 48 5.30 3.07 -20.85
C LEU A 48 4.71 3.98 -21.92
N ASP A 49 4.94 3.65 -23.18
CA ASP A 49 4.28 4.29 -24.32
C ASP A 49 2.90 3.69 -24.60
N ARG A 50 2.15 4.24 -25.56
CA ARG A 50 0.80 3.77 -25.90
C ARG A 50 0.76 2.30 -26.35
N THR A 51 1.81 1.83 -27.01
CA THR A 51 1.91 0.44 -27.48
C THR A 51 2.10 -0.50 -26.29
N GLU A 52 3.03 -0.16 -25.40
CA GLU A 52 3.31 -0.90 -24.17
C GLU A 52 2.11 -0.90 -23.23
N ILE A 53 1.44 0.24 -23.10
CA ILE A 53 0.17 0.36 -22.36
C ILE A 53 -0.91 -0.53 -22.98
N GLY A 54 -1.00 -0.57 -24.30
CA GLY A 54 -1.91 -1.45 -25.04
C GLY A 54 -1.66 -2.93 -24.74
N ASN A 55 -0.39 -3.33 -24.76
CA ASN A 55 0.04 -4.70 -24.50
C ASN A 55 -0.13 -5.11 -23.03
N ALA A 56 0.01 -4.17 -22.10
CA ALA A 56 -0.10 -4.39 -20.66
C ALA A 56 -1.48 -4.01 -20.07
N LYS A 57 -2.52 -3.84 -20.91
CA LYS A 57 -3.85 -3.38 -20.45
C LYS A 57 -4.45 -4.18 -19.28
N GLN A 58 -4.17 -5.48 -19.20
CA GLN A 58 -4.69 -6.36 -18.14
C GLN A 58 -3.92 -6.24 -16.82
N SER A 59 -2.66 -5.83 -16.87
CA SER A 59 -1.76 -5.66 -15.73
C SER A 59 -1.65 -4.21 -15.26
N LEU A 60 -2.17 -3.26 -16.05
CA LEU A 60 -2.19 -1.84 -15.73
C LEU A 60 -3.40 -1.43 -14.90
N PRO A 61 -3.22 -0.53 -13.91
CA PRO A 61 -4.33 0.15 -13.27
C PRO A 61 -5.20 0.87 -14.31
N ALA A 62 -6.53 0.74 -14.21
CA ALA A 62 -7.47 1.32 -15.18
C ALA A 62 -7.28 2.84 -15.39
N SER A 63 -6.82 3.55 -14.35
CA SER A 63 -6.51 4.99 -14.40
C SER A 63 -5.35 5.35 -15.34
N LEU A 64 -4.49 4.39 -15.69
CA LEU A 64 -3.33 4.56 -16.55
C LEU A 64 -3.56 4.03 -17.98
N SER A 65 -4.52 3.12 -18.17
CA SER A 65 -4.77 2.42 -19.44
C SER A 65 -5.27 3.30 -20.60
N ASN A 66 -5.63 4.55 -20.32
CA ASN A 66 -6.10 5.54 -21.31
C ASN A 66 -5.06 6.65 -21.58
N LYS A 67 -3.86 6.54 -21.01
CA LYS A 67 -2.79 7.52 -21.21
C LYS A 67 -1.94 7.14 -22.43
N ASP A 68 -1.40 8.14 -23.12
CA ASP A 68 -0.44 7.90 -24.22
C ASP A 68 0.99 7.65 -23.70
N ARG A 69 1.28 8.07 -22.46
CA ARG A 69 2.60 7.96 -21.83
C ARG A 69 2.47 7.89 -20.31
N VAL A 70 3.17 6.95 -19.67
CA VAL A 70 3.17 6.77 -18.20
C VAL A 70 4.61 6.60 -17.71
N THR A 71 5.05 7.48 -16.82
CA THR A 71 6.39 7.35 -16.21
C THR A 71 6.38 6.34 -15.07
N ARG A 72 7.55 5.77 -14.73
CA ARG A 72 7.70 4.90 -13.55
C ARG A 72 7.14 5.53 -12.27
N THR A 73 7.44 6.80 -12.01
CA THR A 73 6.95 7.51 -10.83
C THR A 73 5.43 7.57 -10.78
N GLU A 74 4.80 7.87 -11.93
CA GLU A 74 3.35 7.96 -12.05
C GLU A 74 2.68 6.60 -11.88
N PHE A 75 3.28 5.54 -12.44
CA PHE A 75 2.83 4.17 -12.21
C PHE A 75 2.89 3.81 -10.72
N MET A 76 4.02 4.04 -10.05
CA MET A 76 4.19 3.71 -8.63
C MET A 76 3.18 4.44 -7.74
N ALA A 77 2.88 5.70 -8.06
CA ALA A 77 1.91 6.50 -7.30
C ALA A 77 0.48 5.92 -7.37
N VAL A 78 0.08 5.41 -8.54
CA VAL A 78 -1.25 4.81 -8.73
C VAL A 78 -1.32 3.37 -8.21
N CYS A 79 -0.27 2.58 -8.44
CA CYS A 79 -0.23 1.19 -8.01
C CYS A 79 -0.29 1.03 -6.49
N SER A 80 0.40 1.91 -5.75
CA SER A 80 0.32 1.98 -4.28
C SER A 80 -1.10 2.25 -3.76
N LYS A 81 -1.92 2.97 -4.54
CA LYS A 81 -3.32 3.30 -4.22
C LYS A 81 -4.31 2.18 -4.51
N ASN A 82 -4.02 1.29 -5.46
CA ASN A 82 -4.92 0.19 -5.85
C ASN A 82 -4.69 -1.10 -5.06
N GLY A 83 -3.62 -1.18 -4.28
CA GLY A 83 -3.32 -2.32 -3.40
C GLY A 83 -3.65 -2.10 -1.91
N SER A 84 -4.37 -1.01 -1.58
CA SER A 84 -4.88 -0.71 -0.23
C SER A 84 -6.34 -1.10 -0.09
#